data_AF-A0A6L3AQJ5-F1
#
_entry.id   AF-A0A6L3AQJ5-F1
#
_cell.length_a   1.000
_cell.length_b   1.000
_cell.length_c   1.000
_cell.angle_alpha   90.00
_cell.angle_beta   90.00
_cell.angle_gamma   90.00
#
_symmetry.space_group_name_H-M   'P 1'
#
loop_
_entity.id
_entity.type
_entity.pdbx_description
1 polymer ?
#
loop_
_entity_poly.entity_id
_entity_poly.type
_entity_poly.pdbx_seq_one_letter_code
_entity_poly.pdbx_strand_id
1 'polypeptide(L)' 'MKPFKKFILIALLCLAYISIIYFTFNAVSRVYRTNNPIVAKRIVMLTFFVNVCIFAGSGYLVYKLKVPTEKK' A
#
# COMPACT_ATOMS: atom_id res chain seq x y z
N MET A 1 -11.25 12.41 -17.04
CA MET A 1 -10.92 13.10 -15.76
C MET A 1 -9.99 14.28 -16.07
N LYS A 2 -10.08 15.42 -15.36
CA LYS A 2 -9.12 16.52 -15.56
C LYS A 2 -7.67 16.01 -15.38
N PRO A 3 -6.71 16.42 -16.22
CA PRO A 3 -5.34 15.88 -16.21
C PRO A 3 -4.67 16.00 -14.84
N PHE A 4 -4.92 17.10 -14.12
CA PHE A 4 -4.46 17.30 -12.75
C PHE A 4 -4.92 16.21 -11.77
N LYS A 5 -6.21 15.82 -11.82
CA LYS A 5 -6.73 14.74 -10.96
C LYS A 5 -6.09 13.39 -11.31
N LYS A 6 -5.77 13.16 -12.58
CA LYS A 6 -5.14 11.91 -13.05
C LYS A 6 -3.71 11.81 -12.50
N PHE A 7 -2.97 12.91 -12.53
CA PHE A 7 -1.63 13.00 -11.95
C PHE A 7 -1.65 12.71 -10.44
N ILE A 8 -2.60 13.29 -9.69
CA ILE A 8 -2.76 13.03 -8.25
C ILE A 8 -3.01 11.54 -7.98
N LEU A 9 -3.88 10.87 -8.73
CA LEU A 9 -4.14 9.44 -8.53
C LEU A 9 -2.91 8.57 -8.81
N ILE A 10 -2.11 8.91 -9.83
CA ILE A 10 -0.86 8.21 -10.13
C ILE A 10 0.17 8.43 -9.01
N ALA A 11 0.32 9.66 -8.52
CA ALA A 11 1.21 9.98 -7.41
C ALA A 11 0.84 9.20 -6.13
N LEU A 12 -0.45 9.14 -5.79
CA LEU A 12 -0.98 8.34 -4.68
C LEU A 12 -0.67 6.85 -4.85
N LEU A 13 -0.78 6.34 -6.07
CA LEU A 13 -0.48 4.94 -6.38
C LEU A 13 1.02 4.65 -6.19
N CYS A 14 1.91 5.51 -6.68
CA CYS A 14 3.35 5.40 -6.43
C CYS A 14 3.68 5.42 -4.93
N LEU A 15 3.07 6.36 -4.17
CA LEU A 15 3.25 6.44 -2.72
C LEU A 15 2.77 5.18 -2.00
N ALA A 16 1.68 4.56 -2.46
CA ALA A 16 1.17 3.31 -1.90
C ALA A 16 2.20 2.17 -2.04
N TYR A 17 2.81 2.02 -3.22
CA TYR A 17 3.84 0.99 -3.45
C TYR A 17 5.12 1.25 -2.65
N ILE A 18 5.59 2.50 -2.59
CA ILE A 18 6.75 2.88 -1.76
C ILE A 18 6.46 2.53 -0.29
N SER A 19 5.25 2.82 0.18
CA SER A 19 4.83 2.51 1.56
C SER A 19 4.85 1.00 1.82
N ILE A 20 4.35 0.16 0.91
CA ILE A 20 4.41 -1.30 1.04
C ILE A 20 5.85 -1.80 1.18
N ILE A 21 6.77 -1.30 0.33
CA ILE A 21 8.19 -1.68 0.39
C ILE A 21 8.79 -1.29 1.75
N TYR A 22 8.54 -0.05 2.19
CA TYR A 22 9.03 0.46 3.46
C TYR A 22 8.50 -0.35 4.65
N PHE A 23 7.20 -0.61 4.72
CA PHE A 23 6.60 -1.38 5.82
C PHE A 23 7.13 -2.81 5.86
N THR A 24 7.31 -3.43 4.70
CA THR A 24 7.86 -4.79 4.59
C THR A 24 9.30 -4.84 5.07
N PHE A 25 10.15 -3.90 4.62
CA PHE A 25 11.54 -3.83 5.07
C PHE A 25 11.66 -3.57 6.58
N ASN A 26 10.86 -2.64 7.10
CA ASN A 26 10.82 -2.35 8.53
C ASN A 26 10.34 -3.57 9.35
N ALA A 27 9.37 -4.32 8.84
CA ALA A 27 8.91 -5.54 9.49
C ALA A 27 10.01 -6.60 9.54
N VAL A 28 10.69 -6.85 8.42
CA VAL A 28 11.84 -7.78 8.35
C VAL A 28 12.93 -7.36 9.32
N SER A 29 13.31 -6.08 9.33
CA SER A 29 14.33 -5.55 10.25
C SER A 29 13.96 -5.74 11.73
N ARG A 30 12.69 -5.50 12.08
CA ARG A 30 12.21 -5.68 13.46
C ARG A 30 12.11 -7.15 13.87
N VAL A 31 11.69 -8.02 12.94
CA VAL A 31 11.64 -9.47 13.16
C VAL A 31 13.06 -10.02 13.35
N TYR A 32 14.02 -9.59 12.51
CA TYR A 32 15.41 -10.00 12.62
C TYR A 32 16.06 -9.54 13.94
N ARG A 33 15.67 -8.37 14.46
CA ARG A 33 16.16 -7.83 15.73
C ARG A 33 15.50 -8.43 16.98
N THR A 34 14.36 -9.11 16.86
CA THR A 34 13.65 -9.64 18.03
C THR A 34 13.95 -11.12 18.22
N ASN A 35 14.41 -11.50 19.41
CA ASN A 35 14.56 -12.90 19.80
C ASN A 35 13.24 -13.53 20.30
N ASN A 36 12.14 -12.76 20.30
CA ASN A 36 10.85 -13.23 20.78
C ASN A 36 9.92 -13.63 19.60
N PRO A 37 9.59 -14.92 19.44
CA PRO A 37 8.78 -15.41 18.33
C PRO A 37 7.34 -14.87 18.33
N ILE A 38 6.78 -14.56 19.52
CA ILE A 38 5.42 -14.01 19.64
C ILE A 38 5.38 -12.59 19.07
N VAL A 39 6.40 -11.78 19.40
CA VAL A 39 6.52 -10.41 18.89
C VAL A 39 6.76 -10.42 17.38
N ALA A 40 7.64 -11.30 16.90
CA ALA A 40 7.89 -11.48 15.47
C ALA A 40 6.60 -11.83 14.70
N LYS A 41 5.84 -12.83 15.17
CA LYS A 41 4.56 -13.24 14.56
C LYS A 41 3.56 -12.08 14.51
N ARG A 42 3.46 -11.29 15.59
CA ARG A 42 2.57 -10.12 15.64
C ARG A 42 2.96 -9.05 14.62
N ILE A 43 4.26 -8.78 14.48
CA ILE A 43 4.76 -7.81 13.50
C ILE A 43 4.43 -8.28 12.08
N VAL A 44 4.71 -9.55 11.75
CA VAL A 44 4.43 -10.11 10.42
C VAL A 44 2.94 -10.04 10.10
N MET A 45 2.07 -10.45 11.03
CA MET A 45 0.62 -10.37 10.84
C MET A 45 0.15 -8.92 10.61
N LEU A 46 0.58 -7.97 11.45
CA LEU A 46 0.19 -6.57 11.31
C LEU A 46 0.63 -6.01 9.95
N THR A 47 1.88 -6.25 9.56
CA THR A 47 2.40 -5.79 8.26
C THR A 47 1.66 -6.44 7.10
N PHE A 48 1.30 -7.72 7.20
CA PHE A 48 0.48 -8.40 6.18
C PHE A 48 -0.87 -7.70 5.98
N PHE A 49 -1.64 -7.47 7.06
CA PHE A 49 -2.94 -6.80 6.94
C PHE A 49 -2.82 -5.36 6.44
N VAL A 50 -1.81 -4.62 6.91
CA VAL A 50 -1.56 -3.25 6.42
C VAL A 50 -1.26 -3.25 4.92
N ASN A 51 -0.40 -4.16 4.45
CA ASN A 51 -0.08 -4.28 3.03
C ASN A 51 -1.30 -4.67 2.19
N VAL A 52 -2.14 -5.59 2.68
CA VAL A 52 -3.41 -5.96 2.02
C VAL A 52 -4.34 -4.75 1.90
N CYS A 53 -4.49 -3.95 2.96
CA CYS A 53 -5.30 -2.73 2.91
C CYS A 53 -4.76 -1.71 1.91
N ILE A 54 -3.44 -1.48 1.88
CA ILE A 54 -2.81 -0.57 0.92
C ILE A 54 -2.99 -1.08 -0.51
N PHE A 55 -2.87 -2.39 -0.73
CA PHE A 55 -3.07 -3.02 -2.03
C PHE A 55 -4.52 -2.95 -2.51
N ALA A 56 -5.50 -3.18 -1.63
CA ALA A 56 -6.91 -2.98 -1.97
C ALA A 56 -7.20 -1.51 -2.33
N GLY A 57 -6.63 -0.58 -1.54
CA GLY A 57 -6.71 0.85 -1.82
C GLY A 57 -6.10 1.23 -3.18
N SER A 58 -4.93 0.69 -3.52
CA SER A 58 -4.30 0.92 -4.83
C SER A 58 -5.14 0.33 -5.97
N GLY A 59 -5.73 -0.84 -5.79
CA GLY A 59 -6.68 -1.44 -6.73
C GLY A 59 -7.88 -0.53 -7.02
N TYR A 60 -8.45 0.09 -5.98
CA TYR A 60 -9.52 1.09 -6.15
C TYR A 60 -9.06 2.34 -6.92
N LEU A 61 -7.83 2.83 -6.66
CA LEU A 61 -7.25 3.95 -7.41
C LEU A 61 -7.06 3.61 -8.89
N VAL A 62 -6.59 2.40 -9.20
CA VAL A 62 -6.48 1.89 -10.59
C VAL A 62 -7.84 1.81 -11.25
N TYR A 63 -8.85 1.26 -10.56
CA TYR A 63 -10.22 1.20 -11.08
C TYR A 63 -10.72 2.61 -11.45
N LYS A 64 -10.54 3.58 -10.55
CA LYS A 64 -10.92 4.97 -10.77
C LYS A 64 -10.17 5.64 -11.93
N LEU A 65 -8.93 5.23 -12.20
CA LEU A 65 -8.15 5.67 -13.36
C LEU A 65 -8.62 5.03 -14.67
N LYS A 66 -9.14 3.80 -14.62
CA LYS A 66 -9.56 3.01 -15.79
C LYS A 66 -10.99 3.30 -16.22
N VAL A 67 -11.87 3.70 -15.30
CA VAL A 67 -13.24 4.10 -15.64
C VAL A 67 -13.19 5.33 -16.56
N PRO A 68 -13.70 5.24 -17.81
CA PRO A 68 -13.84 6.40 -18.66
C PRO A 68 -14.72 7.39 -17.91
N THR A 69 -14.20 8.58 -17.66
CA THR A 69 -14.95 9.62 -16.96
C THR A 69 -15.96 10.25 -17.92
N GLU A 70 -16.83 9.43 -18.51
CA GLU A 70 -18.03 9.90 -19.17
C GLU A 70 -19.05 10.20 -18.09
N LYS A 71 -18.94 11.40 -17.54
CA LYS A 71 -20.12 12.09 -17.03
C LYS A 71 -20.51 13.08 -18.12
N LYS A 72 -21.53 12.71 -18.89
CA LYS A 72 -22.42 13.69 -19.56
C LYS A 72 -23.00 14.62 -18.51
#